data_AF-A0A359F0M7-F1
#
_entry.id   AF-A0A359F0M7-F1
#
_cell.length_a   1.000
_cell.length_b   1.000
_cell.length_c   1.000
_cell.angle_alpha   90.00
_cell.angle_beta   90.00
_cell.angle_gamma   90.00
#
_symmetry.space_group_name_H-M   'P 1'
#
loop_
_entity.id
_entity.type
_entity.pdbx_description
1 polymer ?
#
loop_
_entity_poly.entity_id
_entity_poly.type
_entity_poly.pdbx_seq_one_letter_code
_entity_poly.pdbx_strand_id
1 'polypeptide(L)'
;DLNVATTTIYWHVGGRDELVLAVIKRLSDLQSTTAITGDTPLERILCVATKIWSNALNHRNITALAHQSGATSLLGLPMEIAMAQELNAAGVHGAQARDALRAILSCVAGFLVVGFRSTAIESEAASQATRQIQPQVLWSEVTDTGIDAATLAAMRVSPKLNPLFQTTMRAVIGAFLPSSADAIATSSTPEAAPTTRRANDRA
;
A
#
# COMPACT_ATOMS: atom_id res chain seq x y z
N ASP A 1 -8.46 -28.51 -13.10
CA ASP A 1 -7.80 -29.27 -14.17
C ASP A 1 -8.25 -28.82 -15.53
N LEU A 2 -7.30 -28.66 -16.47
CA LEU A 2 -7.53 -28.15 -17.82
C LEU A 2 -7.89 -29.24 -18.86
N ASN A 3 -8.05 -30.50 -18.43
CA ASN A 3 -8.42 -31.65 -19.27
C ASN A 3 -7.63 -31.75 -20.60
N VAL A 4 -6.34 -31.41 -20.55
CA VAL A 4 -5.38 -31.53 -21.67
C VAL A 4 -4.12 -32.26 -21.19
N ALA A 5 -3.42 -32.90 -22.12
CA ALA A 5 -2.15 -33.57 -21.83
C ALA A 5 -1.10 -32.55 -21.34
N THR A 6 -0.27 -32.95 -20.35
CA THR A 6 0.78 -32.10 -19.76
C THR A 6 1.76 -31.55 -20.80
N THR A 7 2.02 -32.30 -21.87
CA THR A 7 2.84 -31.89 -23.02
C THR A 7 2.27 -30.67 -23.74
N THR A 8 0.94 -30.56 -23.86
CA THR A 8 0.27 -29.41 -24.50
C THR A 8 0.44 -28.13 -23.69
N ILE A 9 0.54 -28.23 -22.36
CA ILE A 9 0.78 -27.07 -21.47
C ILE A 9 2.21 -26.52 -21.68
N TYR A 10 3.18 -27.43 -21.82
CA TYR A 10 4.60 -27.08 -22.01
C TYR A 10 4.84 -26.30 -23.32
N TRP A 11 4.10 -26.61 -24.39
CA TRP A 11 4.21 -25.90 -25.66
C TRP A 11 3.69 -24.45 -25.63
N HIS A 12 2.75 -24.13 -24.73
CA HIS A 12 2.10 -22.82 -24.69
C HIS A 12 2.58 -21.90 -23.57
N VAL A 13 3.10 -22.46 -22.48
CA VAL A 13 3.53 -21.68 -21.32
C VAL A 13 5.00 -21.90 -20.99
N GLY A 14 5.63 -22.92 -21.60
CA GLY A 14 6.99 -23.33 -21.32
C GLY A 14 7.16 -23.94 -19.92
N GLY A 15 8.21 -23.56 -19.22
CA GLY A 15 8.60 -24.10 -17.91
C GLY A 15 7.71 -23.64 -16.74
N ARG A 16 7.90 -24.26 -15.55
CA ARG A 16 7.20 -23.88 -14.32
C ARG A 16 7.37 -22.39 -13.99
N ASP A 17 8.58 -21.87 -14.14
CA ASP A 17 8.90 -20.49 -13.80
C ASP A 17 8.23 -19.50 -14.77
N GLU A 18 8.14 -19.86 -16.05
CA GLU A 18 7.43 -19.08 -17.08
C GLU A 18 5.92 -19.07 -16.82
N LEU A 19 5.33 -20.20 -16.38
CA LEU A 19 3.95 -20.26 -15.94
C LEU A 19 3.70 -19.38 -14.71
N VAL A 20 4.56 -19.44 -13.70
CA VAL A 20 4.45 -18.59 -12.50
C VAL A 20 4.49 -17.12 -12.89
N LEU A 21 5.44 -16.74 -13.74
CA LEU A 21 5.58 -15.35 -14.20
C LEU A 21 4.36 -14.90 -15.02
N ALA A 22 3.81 -15.76 -15.88
CA ALA A 22 2.62 -15.48 -16.67
C ALA A 22 1.37 -15.24 -15.79
N VAL A 23 1.19 -16.06 -14.74
CA VAL A 23 0.09 -15.88 -13.76
C VAL A 23 0.24 -14.56 -13.01
N ILE A 24 1.45 -14.22 -12.57
CA ILE A 24 1.74 -12.96 -11.87
C ILE A 24 1.47 -11.77 -12.80
N LYS A 25 1.95 -11.83 -14.05
CA LYS A 25 1.71 -10.79 -15.05
C LYS A 25 0.22 -10.61 -15.32
N ARG A 26 -0.54 -11.71 -15.46
CA ARG A 26 -1.99 -11.63 -15.65
C ARG A 26 -2.68 -10.90 -14.51
N LEU A 27 -2.30 -11.16 -13.26
CA LEU A 27 -2.86 -10.43 -12.11
C LEU A 27 -2.41 -8.96 -12.10
N SER A 28 -1.17 -8.66 -12.48
CA SER A 28 -0.68 -7.30 -12.65
C SER A 28 -1.52 -6.53 -13.69
N ASP A 29 -1.79 -7.13 -14.85
CA ASP A 29 -2.60 -6.52 -15.92
C ASP A 29 -4.06 -6.27 -15.47
N LEU A 30 -4.64 -7.15 -14.65
CA LEU A 30 -5.98 -6.90 -14.08
C LEU A 30 -5.99 -5.71 -13.12
N GLN A 31 -4.88 -5.49 -12.40
CA GLN A 31 -4.77 -4.34 -11.50
C GLN A 31 -4.73 -3.02 -12.28
N SER A 32 -4.12 -2.98 -13.48
CA SER A 32 -4.04 -1.74 -14.27
C SER A 32 -5.40 -1.20 -14.75
N THR A 33 -6.44 -2.03 -14.79
CA THR A 33 -7.80 -1.60 -15.19
C THR A 33 -8.65 -1.12 -14.01
N THR A 34 -8.09 -1.09 -12.81
CA THR A 34 -8.84 -0.78 -11.60
C THR A 34 -9.07 0.72 -11.49
N ALA A 35 -10.33 1.15 -11.46
CA ALA A 35 -10.69 2.56 -11.26
C ALA A 35 -10.27 3.05 -9.86
N ILE A 36 -9.64 4.22 -9.82
CA ILE A 36 -9.32 4.97 -8.60
C ILE A 36 -10.40 6.03 -8.38
N THR A 37 -10.94 6.08 -7.16
CA THR A 37 -12.12 6.89 -6.82
C THR A 37 -11.87 7.70 -5.56
N GLY A 38 -12.48 8.88 -5.46
CA GLY A 38 -12.37 9.78 -4.30
C GLY A 38 -12.46 11.24 -4.75
N ASP A 39 -13.09 12.07 -3.92
CA ASP A 39 -13.31 13.49 -4.22
C ASP A 39 -12.07 14.32 -3.87
N THR A 40 -11.29 13.86 -2.90
CA THR A 40 -10.04 14.50 -2.46
C THR A 40 -8.80 13.69 -2.88
N PRO A 41 -7.62 14.33 -3.01
CA PRO A 41 -6.36 13.61 -3.23
C PRO A 41 -6.09 12.54 -2.17
N LEU A 42 -6.38 12.85 -0.90
CA LEU A 42 -6.24 11.89 0.20
C LEU A 42 -7.10 10.64 -0.03
N GLU A 43 -8.37 10.82 -0.43
CA GLU A 43 -9.27 9.69 -0.69
C GLU A 43 -8.82 8.85 -1.89
N ARG A 44 -8.32 9.47 -2.97
CA ARG A 44 -7.82 8.72 -4.13
C ARG A 44 -6.56 7.92 -3.80
N ILE A 45 -5.60 8.50 -3.09
CA ILE A 45 -4.39 7.80 -2.63
C ILE A 45 -4.76 6.68 -1.65
N LEU A 46 -5.69 6.93 -0.72
CA LEU A 46 -6.21 5.92 0.20
C LEU A 46 -6.93 4.79 -0.55
N CYS A 47 -7.63 5.11 -1.64
CA CYS A 47 -8.29 4.14 -2.51
C CYS A 47 -7.24 3.21 -3.16
N VAL A 48 -6.14 3.76 -3.69
CA VAL A 48 -5.01 2.96 -4.21
C VAL A 48 -4.45 2.05 -3.12
N ALA A 49 -4.11 2.59 -1.94
CA ALA A 49 -3.55 1.80 -0.83
C ALA A 49 -4.51 0.67 -0.40
N THR A 50 -5.81 0.95 -0.32
CA THR A 50 -6.85 -0.03 0.01
C THR A 50 -6.96 -1.11 -1.05
N LYS A 51 -6.81 -0.79 -2.34
CA LYS A 51 -6.82 -1.77 -3.42
C LYS A 51 -5.59 -2.67 -3.38
N ILE A 52 -4.40 -2.13 -3.12
CA ILE A 52 -3.19 -2.93 -2.91
C ILE A 52 -3.41 -3.93 -1.77
N TRP A 53 -3.91 -3.43 -0.64
CA TRP A 53 -4.27 -4.25 0.53
C TRP A 53 -5.24 -5.38 0.18
N SER A 54 -6.39 -5.05 -0.40
CA SER A 54 -7.43 -6.04 -0.70
C SER A 54 -6.98 -7.04 -1.76
N ASN A 55 -6.29 -6.58 -2.80
CA ASN A 55 -5.80 -7.45 -3.88
C ASN A 55 -4.79 -8.47 -3.35
N ALA A 56 -3.87 -8.04 -2.50
CA ALA A 56 -2.88 -8.92 -1.90
C ALA A 56 -3.53 -10.02 -1.04
N LEU A 57 -4.57 -9.69 -0.26
CA LEU A 57 -5.32 -10.66 0.54
C LEU A 57 -6.18 -11.59 -0.33
N ASN A 58 -6.92 -11.05 -1.29
CA ASN A 58 -7.81 -11.81 -2.19
C ASN A 58 -7.02 -12.78 -3.09
N HIS A 59 -5.79 -12.42 -3.45
CA HIS A 59 -4.91 -13.22 -4.28
C HIS A 59 -3.68 -13.74 -3.52
N ARG A 60 -3.84 -14.07 -2.23
CA ARG A 60 -2.73 -14.49 -1.32
C ARG A 60 -1.75 -15.49 -1.93
N ASN A 61 -2.22 -16.48 -2.68
CA ASN A 61 -1.37 -17.50 -3.27
C ASN A 61 -0.48 -16.92 -4.39
N ILE A 62 -1.02 -16.01 -5.21
CA ILE A 62 -0.24 -15.32 -6.24
C ILE A 62 0.72 -14.32 -5.61
N THR A 63 0.29 -13.61 -4.56
CA THR A 63 1.18 -12.73 -3.78
C THR A 63 2.36 -13.49 -3.18
N ALA A 64 2.10 -14.67 -2.59
CA ALA A 64 3.13 -15.55 -2.07
C ALA A 64 4.08 -16.06 -3.16
N LEU A 65 3.54 -16.50 -4.31
CA LEU A 65 4.35 -16.94 -5.45
C LEU A 65 5.22 -15.80 -5.99
N ALA A 66 4.68 -14.58 -6.10
CA ALA A 66 5.44 -13.41 -6.52
C ALA A 66 6.58 -13.09 -5.55
N HIS A 67 6.34 -13.21 -4.25
CA HIS A 67 7.39 -13.05 -3.25
C HIS A 67 8.48 -14.12 -3.37
N GLN A 68 8.10 -15.40 -3.48
CA GLN A 68 9.02 -16.53 -3.60
C GLN A 68 9.86 -16.50 -4.88
N SER A 69 9.30 -15.96 -5.97
CA SER A 69 9.97 -15.86 -7.28
C SER A 69 10.70 -14.52 -7.51
N GLY A 70 10.67 -13.60 -6.55
CA GLY A 70 11.27 -12.27 -6.70
C GLY A 70 10.50 -11.33 -7.65
N ALA A 71 9.27 -11.68 -8.03
CA ALA A 71 8.44 -10.95 -8.99
C ALA A 71 7.41 -10.01 -8.32
N THR A 72 7.58 -9.65 -7.04
CA THR A 72 6.69 -8.71 -6.33
C THR A 72 6.63 -7.35 -7.02
N SER A 73 7.76 -6.82 -7.51
CA SER A 73 7.78 -5.54 -8.24
C SER A 73 6.97 -5.61 -9.54
N LEU A 74 7.01 -6.74 -10.25
CA LEU A 74 6.17 -6.94 -11.45
C LEU A 74 4.68 -6.95 -11.09
N LEU A 75 4.32 -7.60 -9.98
CA LEU A 75 2.93 -7.69 -9.52
C LEU A 75 2.37 -6.32 -9.09
N GLY A 76 3.18 -5.51 -8.42
CA GLY A 76 2.75 -4.25 -7.82
C GLY A 76 2.82 -3.03 -8.75
N LEU A 77 3.63 -3.09 -9.81
CA LEU A 77 3.97 -1.93 -10.64
C LEU A 77 2.77 -1.08 -11.12
N PRO A 78 1.65 -1.65 -11.60
CA PRO A 78 0.50 -0.84 -12.02
C PRO A 78 -0.09 0.01 -10.90
N MET A 79 -0.13 -0.52 -9.67
CA MET A 79 -0.61 0.22 -8.50
C MET A 79 0.42 1.25 -8.02
N GLU A 80 1.72 0.97 -8.16
CA GLU A 80 2.77 1.98 -7.90
C GLU A 80 2.66 3.17 -8.88
N ILE A 81 2.41 2.89 -10.16
CA ILE A 81 2.18 3.92 -11.18
C ILE A 81 0.93 4.74 -10.84
N ALA A 82 -0.18 4.09 -10.50
CA ALA A 82 -1.41 4.79 -10.10
C ALA A 82 -1.18 5.66 -8.86
N MET A 83 -0.47 5.15 -7.85
CA MET A 83 -0.11 5.91 -6.65
C MET A 83 0.73 7.15 -7.01
N ALA A 84 1.74 6.99 -7.87
CA ALA A 84 2.58 8.10 -8.30
C ALA A 84 1.80 9.15 -9.10
N GLN A 85 0.84 8.73 -9.93
CA GLN A 85 -0.06 9.65 -10.65
C GLN A 85 -0.93 10.45 -9.69
N GLU A 86 -1.51 9.82 -8.67
CA GLU A 86 -2.33 10.50 -7.66
C GLU A 86 -1.50 11.46 -6.78
N LEU A 87 -0.28 11.06 -6.40
CA LEU A 87 0.66 11.93 -5.69
C LEU A 87 1.02 13.18 -6.53
N ASN A 88 1.34 12.99 -7.82
CA ASN A 88 1.60 14.09 -8.74
C ASN A 88 0.36 14.99 -8.91
N ALA A 89 -0.83 14.42 -9.03
CA ALA A 89 -2.07 15.19 -9.11
C ALA A 89 -2.36 15.99 -7.82
N ALA A 90 -1.80 15.56 -6.69
CA ALA A 90 -1.83 16.26 -5.41
C ALA A 90 -0.72 17.31 -5.23
N GLY A 91 0.13 17.54 -6.25
CA GLY A 91 1.26 18.46 -6.20
C GLY A 91 2.52 17.90 -5.53
N VAL A 92 2.55 16.61 -5.22
CA VAL A 92 3.72 15.93 -4.64
C VAL A 92 4.55 15.34 -5.77
N HIS A 93 5.79 15.81 -5.93
CA HIS A 93 6.62 15.49 -7.10
C HIS A 93 8.02 14.98 -6.74
N GLY A 94 8.69 14.35 -7.71
CA GLY A 94 10.10 13.99 -7.63
C GLY A 94 10.46 13.14 -6.41
N ALA A 95 11.50 13.54 -5.67
CA ALA A 95 11.96 12.82 -4.49
C ALA A 95 10.90 12.73 -3.38
N GLN A 96 10.05 13.76 -3.23
CA GLN A 96 8.97 13.75 -2.24
C GLN A 96 7.91 12.70 -2.59
N ALA A 97 7.54 12.60 -3.87
CA ALA A 97 6.60 11.57 -4.34
C ALA A 97 7.17 10.16 -4.14
N ARG A 98 8.46 9.97 -4.44
CA ARG A 98 9.16 8.71 -4.19
C ARG A 98 9.11 8.32 -2.71
N ASP A 99 9.41 9.26 -1.82
CA ASP A 99 9.47 8.98 -0.38
C ASP A 99 8.08 8.73 0.20
N ALA A 100 7.07 9.49 -0.26
CA ALA A 100 5.66 9.25 0.06
C ALA A 100 5.20 7.85 -0.37
N LEU A 101 5.43 7.50 -1.65
CA LEU A 101 5.08 6.19 -2.19
C LEU A 101 5.73 5.06 -1.40
N ARG A 102 7.03 5.16 -1.12
CA ARG A 102 7.76 4.14 -0.35
C ARG A 102 7.24 4.02 1.08
N ALA A 103 6.99 5.13 1.76
CA ALA A 103 6.45 5.13 3.11
C ALA A 103 5.06 4.46 3.15
N ILE A 104 4.18 4.83 2.23
CA ILE A 104 2.83 4.24 2.12
C ILE A 104 2.93 2.73 1.86
N LEU A 105 3.73 2.31 0.86
CA LEU A 105 3.89 0.88 0.54
C LEU A 105 4.53 0.08 1.67
N SER A 106 5.51 0.64 2.38
CA SER A 106 6.09 0.00 3.57
C SER A 106 5.06 -0.19 4.67
N CYS A 107 4.19 0.81 4.91
CA CYS A 107 3.10 0.65 5.87
C CYS A 107 2.09 -0.43 5.41
N VAL A 108 1.69 -0.42 4.14
CA VAL A 108 0.80 -1.45 3.57
C VAL A 108 1.42 -2.84 3.76
N ALA A 109 2.70 -3.01 3.44
CA ALA A 109 3.41 -4.27 3.62
C ALA A 109 3.44 -4.73 5.09
N GLY A 110 3.66 -3.81 6.04
CA GLY A 110 3.60 -4.10 7.47
C GLY A 110 2.24 -4.62 7.93
N PHE A 111 1.16 -4.00 7.45
CA PHE A 111 -0.19 -4.55 7.67
C PHE A 111 -0.34 -5.94 7.03
N LEU A 112 0.27 -6.19 5.85
CA LEU A 112 0.00 -7.40 5.07
C LEU A 112 0.59 -8.63 5.77
N VAL A 113 1.72 -8.45 6.44
CA VAL A 113 2.29 -9.47 7.32
C VAL A 113 1.27 -9.89 8.39
N VAL A 114 0.61 -8.91 9.02
CA VAL A 114 -0.41 -9.19 10.04
C VAL A 114 -1.65 -9.82 9.42
N GLY A 115 -2.14 -9.29 8.29
CA GLY A 115 -3.32 -9.79 7.59
C GLY A 115 -3.16 -11.23 7.11
N PHE A 116 -2.02 -11.58 6.48
CA PHE A 116 -1.74 -12.95 6.06
C PHE A 116 -1.65 -13.90 7.24
N ARG A 117 -1.03 -13.48 8.36
CA ARG A 117 -1.01 -14.29 9.59
C ARG A 117 -2.42 -14.52 10.15
N SER A 118 -3.26 -13.49 10.21
CA SER A 118 -4.64 -13.60 10.70
C SER A 118 -5.46 -14.57 9.85
N THR A 119 -5.43 -14.45 8.52
CA THR A 119 -6.15 -15.38 7.63
C THR A 119 -5.64 -16.82 7.73
N ALA A 120 -4.33 -17.01 7.97
CA ALA A 120 -3.76 -18.34 8.16
C ALA A 120 -4.25 -19.00 9.46
N ILE A 121 -4.45 -18.21 10.52
CA ILE A 121 -4.96 -18.68 11.82
C ILE A 121 -6.45 -19.05 11.76
N GLU A 122 -7.24 -18.31 10.98
CA GLU A 122 -8.67 -18.58 10.78
C GLU A 122 -8.92 -19.85 9.94
N SER A 123 -7.90 -20.35 9.23
CA SER A 123 -7.99 -21.60 8.49
C SER A 123 -8.12 -22.80 9.42
N GLU A 124 -8.95 -23.78 9.04
CA GLU A 124 -9.09 -25.07 9.74
C GLU A 124 -7.75 -25.82 9.89
N ALA A 125 -6.79 -25.56 9.00
CA ALA A 125 -5.44 -26.14 9.04
C ALA A 125 -4.52 -25.52 10.11
N ALA A 126 -4.93 -24.43 10.77
CA ALA A 126 -4.13 -23.78 11.80
C ALA A 126 -3.99 -24.66 13.04
N SER A 127 -2.75 -24.97 13.43
CA SER A 127 -2.47 -25.73 14.64
C SER A 127 -2.87 -24.95 15.90
N GLN A 128 -3.18 -25.70 16.96
CA GLN A 128 -3.50 -25.11 18.27
C GLN A 128 -2.33 -24.28 18.82
N ALA A 129 -1.09 -24.69 18.57
CA ALA A 129 0.10 -23.94 18.95
C ALA A 129 0.14 -22.54 18.29
N THR A 130 -0.19 -22.43 17.00
CA THR A 130 -0.26 -21.15 16.29
C THR A 130 -1.35 -20.24 16.89
N ARG A 131 -2.47 -20.81 17.34
CA ARG A 131 -3.55 -20.03 17.97
C ARG A 131 -3.15 -19.48 19.34
N GLN A 132 -2.32 -20.21 20.10
CA GLN A 132 -1.89 -19.83 21.45
C GLN A 132 -0.86 -18.68 21.46
N ILE A 133 -0.05 -18.56 20.41
CA ILE A 133 0.96 -17.48 20.31
C ILE A 133 0.40 -16.17 19.72
N GLN A 134 -0.92 -16.04 19.63
CA GLN A 134 -1.55 -14.81 19.16
C GLN A 134 -1.40 -13.69 20.19
N PRO A 135 -1.15 -12.43 19.76
CA PRO A 135 -0.93 -11.33 20.70
C PRO A 135 -2.01 -11.22 21.77
N GLN A 136 -3.29 -11.26 21.40
CA GLN A 136 -4.41 -11.13 22.33
C GLN A 136 -4.50 -12.28 23.35
N VAL A 137 -4.02 -13.48 22.99
CA VAL A 137 -3.94 -14.64 23.90
C VAL A 137 -2.77 -14.46 24.85
N LEU A 138 -1.61 -14.04 24.35
CA LEU A 138 -0.45 -13.72 25.19
C LEU A 138 -0.76 -12.60 26.19
N TRP A 139 -1.53 -11.58 25.79
CA TRP A 139 -2.00 -10.50 26.67
C TRP A 139 -2.99 -10.96 27.75
N SER A 140 -3.58 -12.17 27.62
CA SER A 140 -4.44 -12.74 28.67
C SER A 140 -3.64 -13.16 29.90
N GLU A 141 -2.36 -13.48 29.73
CA GLU A 141 -1.45 -13.92 30.79
C GLU A 141 -0.72 -12.74 31.46
N VAL A 142 -0.80 -11.54 30.88
CA VAL A 142 -0.15 -10.33 31.43
C VAL A 142 -0.91 -9.82 32.65
N THR A 143 -0.18 -9.66 33.75
CA THR A 143 -0.67 -9.18 35.07
C THR A 143 0.09 -7.93 35.58
N ASP A 144 0.80 -7.23 34.69
CA ASP A 144 1.60 -6.05 35.03
C ASP A 144 0.72 -4.93 35.62
N THR A 145 0.97 -4.59 36.89
CA THR A 145 0.22 -3.58 37.63
C THR A 145 0.59 -2.14 37.27
N GLY A 146 1.65 -1.95 36.48
CA GLY A 146 2.01 -0.67 35.88
C GLY A 146 1.16 -0.29 34.67
N ILE A 147 0.40 -1.24 34.12
CA ILE A 147 -0.51 -1.01 33.00
C ILE A 147 -1.93 -0.85 33.53
N ASP A 148 -2.62 0.20 33.09
CA ASP A 148 -4.01 0.42 33.43
C ASP A 148 -4.90 -0.79 33.08
N ALA A 149 -5.84 -1.12 33.96
CA ALA A 149 -6.68 -2.31 33.84
C ALA A 149 -7.56 -2.27 32.59
N ALA A 150 -8.06 -1.10 32.19
CA ALA A 150 -8.84 -0.97 30.97
C ALA A 150 -7.97 -1.16 29.72
N THR A 151 -6.71 -0.70 29.76
CA THR A 151 -5.72 -0.97 28.71
C THR A 151 -5.42 -2.46 28.57
N LEU A 152 -5.17 -3.16 29.69
CA LEU A 152 -4.98 -4.62 29.67
C LEU A 152 -6.20 -5.35 29.09
N ALA A 153 -7.41 -4.94 29.48
CA ALA A 153 -8.64 -5.51 28.93
C ALA A 153 -8.75 -5.29 27.41
N ALA A 154 -8.39 -4.10 26.91
CA ALA A 154 -8.41 -3.79 25.49
C ALA A 154 -7.38 -4.60 24.68
N MET A 155 -6.18 -4.82 25.22
CA MET A 155 -5.11 -5.60 24.54
C MET A 155 -5.44 -7.09 24.37
N ARG A 156 -6.39 -7.61 25.16
CA ARG A 156 -6.90 -8.99 25.06
C ARG A 156 -7.97 -9.16 23.96
N VAL A 157 -8.36 -8.08 23.30
CA VAL A 157 -9.30 -8.11 22.18
C VAL A 157 -8.54 -8.23 20.87
N SER A 158 -8.98 -9.13 19.98
CA SER A 158 -8.39 -9.26 18.65
C SER A 158 -8.44 -7.93 17.87
N PRO A 159 -7.34 -7.52 17.22
CA PRO A 159 -7.29 -6.24 16.51
C PRO A 159 -8.20 -6.26 15.27
N LYS A 160 -8.97 -5.18 15.09
CA LYS A 160 -9.74 -4.94 13.86
C LYS A 160 -8.84 -4.30 12.81
N LEU A 161 -8.24 -5.12 11.94
CA LEU A 161 -7.21 -4.65 11.00
C LEU A 161 -7.69 -3.61 9.99
N ASN A 162 -8.90 -3.75 9.44
CA ASN A 162 -9.38 -2.81 8.42
C ASN A 162 -9.55 -1.37 8.96
N PRO A 163 -10.24 -1.13 10.10
CA PRO A 163 -10.27 0.20 10.72
C PRO A 163 -8.88 0.75 11.05
N LEU A 164 -7.97 -0.08 11.58
CA LEU A 164 -6.61 0.34 11.89
C LEU A 164 -5.84 0.73 10.63
N PHE A 165 -5.91 -0.07 9.57
CA PHE A 165 -5.32 0.21 8.26
C PHE A 165 -5.81 1.56 7.73
N GLN A 166 -7.13 1.78 7.71
CA GLN A 166 -7.73 3.02 7.22
C GLN A 166 -7.25 4.24 8.01
N THR A 167 -7.21 4.16 9.34
CA THR A 167 -6.73 5.25 10.19
C THR A 167 -5.25 5.53 9.98
N THR A 168 -4.41 4.48 9.97
CA THR A 168 -2.96 4.63 9.76
C THR A 168 -2.64 5.17 8.37
N MET A 169 -3.31 4.69 7.32
CA MET A 169 -3.08 5.18 5.96
C MET A 169 -3.46 6.65 5.82
N ARG A 170 -4.60 7.08 6.38
CA ARG A 170 -4.96 8.51 6.39
C ARG A 170 -3.89 9.37 7.05
N ALA A 171 -3.34 8.93 8.18
CA ALA A 171 -2.29 9.66 8.88
C ALA A 171 -0.98 9.72 8.07
N VAL A 172 -0.53 8.58 7.51
CA VAL A 172 0.69 8.50 6.70
C VAL A 172 0.55 9.34 5.43
N ILE A 173 -0.56 9.21 4.70
CA ILE A 173 -0.84 9.98 3.47
C ILE A 173 -0.89 11.48 3.79
N GLY A 174 -1.61 11.86 4.85
CA GLY A 174 -1.73 13.25 5.27
C GLY A 174 -0.38 13.92 5.57
N ALA A 175 0.62 13.17 6.05
CA ALA A 175 1.96 13.69 6.30
C ALA A 175 2.73 14.10 5.03
N PHE A 176 2.33 13.60 3.85
CA PHE A 176 3.00 13.90 2.57
C PHE A 176 2.21 14.86 1.68
N LEU A 177 0.93 15.10 1.99
CA LEU A 177 0.12 16.03 1.22
C LEU A 177 0.40 17.46 1.63
N PRO A 178 0.44 18.41 0.67
CA PRO A 178 0.58 19.82 0.99
C PRO A 178 -0.57 20.26 1.89
N SER A 179 -0.25 21.05 2.91
CA SER A 179 -1.28 21.65 3.76
C SER A 179 -2.07 22.65 2.91
N SER A 180 -3.38 22.81 3.13
CA SER A 180 -4.17 23.84 2.41
C SER A 180 -3.59 25.26 2.56
N ALA A 181 -2.79 25.50 3.60
CA ALA A 181 -2.04 26.74 3.80
C ALA A 181 -0.87 26.94 2.80
N ASP A 182 -0.16 25.86 2.43
CA ASP A 182 0.98 25.92 1.49
C ASP A 182 0.52 26.20 0.04
N ALA A 183 -0.69 25.77 -0.31
CA ALA A 183 -1.31 26.03 -1.61
C ALA A 183 -1.72 27.51 -1.80
N ILE A 184 -2.04 28.21 -0.72
CA ILE A 184 -2.37 29.65 -0.74
C ILE A 184 -1.09 30.49 -0.83
N ALA A 185 -0.01 30.08 -0.16
CA ALA A 185 1.28 30.77 -0.21
C ALA A 185 1.97 30.70 -1.58
N THR A 186 1.81 29.58 -2.30
CA THR A 186 2.38 29.39 -3.65
C THR A 186 1.62 30.14 -4.75
N SER A 187 0.33 30.44 -4.56
CA SER A 187 -0.48 31.21 -5.52
C SER A 187 -0.40 32.74 -5.34
N SER A 188 0.29 33.22 -4.29
CA SER A 188 0.33 34.65 -3.91
C SER A 188 1.65 35.35 -4.18
N THR A 189 2.59 34.76 -4.92
CA THR A 189 3.81 35.46 -5.37
C THR A 189 3.56 36.14 -6.73
N PRO A 190 3.44 37.48 -6.83
CA PRO A 190 3.36 38.15 -8.12
C PRO A 190 4.77 38.32 -8.69
N GLU A 191 4.95 37.88 -9.93
CA GLU A 191 6.13 38.09 -10.75
C GLU A 191 6.43 39.60 -10.89
N ALA A 192 7.53 40.06 -10.29
CA ALA A 192 7.97 41.44 -10.37
C ALA A 192 8.49 41.74 -11.79
N ALA A 193 7.77 42.58 -12.53
CA ALA A 193 8.14 43.05 -13.86
C ALA A 193 9.49 43.81 -13.86
N PRO A 194 10.31 43.69 -14.91
CA PRO A 194 11.60 44.35 -14.97
C PRO A 194 11.44 45.85 -15.32
N THR A 195 11.76 46.72 -14.37
CA THR A 195 11.95 48.16 -14.60
C THR A 195 13.18 48.41 -15.47
N THR A 196 12.95 48.79 -16.72
CA THR A 196 13.98 49.32 -17.63
C THR A 196 14.37 50.72 -17.17
N ARG A 197 15.60 50.85 -16.65
CA ARG A 197 16.21 52.13 -16.26
C ARG A 197 16.66 52.87 -17.53
N ARG A 198 15.98 53.97 -17.86
CA ARG A 198 16.41 54.95 -18.88
C ARG A 198 17.78 55.50 -18.52
N ALA A 199 18.74 55.38 -19.45
CA ALA A 199 19.97 56.16 -19.45
C ALA A 199 19.70 57.52 -20.11
N ASN A 200 19.91 58.60 -19.37
CA ASN A 200 20.07 59.95 -19.91
C ASN A 200 20.95 60.76 -18.95
N ASP A 201 22.22 60.97 -19.31
CA ASP A 201 22.80 62.28 -19.65
C ASP A 201 24.33 62.34 -19.45
N ARG A 202 25.00 62.66 -20.56
CA ARG A 202 26.11 63.62 -20.77
C ARG A 202 27.33 63.63 -19.84
N ALA A 203 28.48 63.36 -20.45
CA ALA A 203 29.58 64.33 -20.59
C ALA A 203 30.26 64.11 -21.95
#